data_AF-R6HS25-F1
#
_entry.id   AF-R6HS25-F1
#
_cell.length_a   1.000
_cell.length_b   1.000
_cell.length_c   1.000
_cell.angle_alpha   90.00
_cell.angle_beta   90.00
_cell.angle_gamma   90.00
#
_symmetry.space_group_name_H-M   'P 1'
#
loop_
_entity.id
_entity.type
_entity.pdbx_description
1 polymer ?
#
loop_
_entity_poly.entity_id
_entity_poly.type
_entity_poly.pdbx_seq_one_letter_code
_entity_poly.pdbx_strand_id
1 'polypeptide(L)'
;MKIVEIIKVKLNKLKEKYQNFFNKRYKKYIVEYKIEDDKIKIFSSTGDYRIVKNTKSNISKLNKAVVQNKINIQRKIDEYESNYKERLAVLLVNLIAIIGFGTLICLTFFIGNYFLFLMSIIFFSLAVITSTLTTFNYLVTVKEITNLKKLTGYKSESEFTLEDFKLSK
;
A
#
# COMPACT_ATOMS: atom_id res chain seq x y z
N MET A 1 21.31 -7.52 30.47
CA MET A 1 19.98 -7.07 30.91
C MET A 1 18.90 -7.92 30.24
N LYS A 2 18.26 -8.86 30.96
CA LYS A 2 17.27 -9.81 30.42
C LYS A 2 16.02 -9.14 29.78
N ILE A 3 15.66 -7.94 30.25
CA ILE A 3 14.49 -7.19 29.76
C ILE A 3 14.68 -6.72 28.31
N VAL A 4 15.90 -6.31 27.94
CA VAL A 4 16.22 -5.82 26.60
C VAL A 4 16.10 -6.94 25.55
N GLU A 5 16.52 -8.15 25.91
CA GLU A 5 16.38 -9.34 25.05
C GLU A 5 14.90 -9.70 24.82
N ILE A 6 14.08 -9.66 25.88
CA ILE A 6 12.64 -9.94 25.78
C ILE A 6 11.94 -8.93 24.86
N ILE A 7 12.29 -7.64 24.96
CA ILE A 7 11.75 -6.59 24.09
C ILE A 7 12.17 -6.84 22.63
N LYS A 8 13.45 -7.17 22.39
CA LYS A 8 13.97 -7.46 21.05
C LYS A 8 13.26 -8.65 20.40
N VAL A 9 13.00 -9.71 21.15
CA VAL A 9 12.26 -10.89 20.66
C VAL A 9 10.82 -10.54 20.31
N LYS A 10 10.12 -9.74 21.12
CA LYS A 10 8.75 -9.28 20.81
C LYS A 10 8.71 -8.38 19.57
N LEU A 11 9.67 -7.47 19.42
CA LEU A 11 9.79 -6.62 18.24
C LEU A 11 10.03 -7.43 16.96
N ASN A 12 10.89 -8.45 17.02
CA ASN A 12 11.13 -9.34 15.89
C ASN A 12 9.86 -10.11 15.49
N LYS A 13 9.11 -10.65 16.46
CA LYS A 13 7.82 -11.31 16.19
C LYS A 13 6.79 -10.35 15.58
N LEU A 14 6.77 -9.09 16.03
CA LEU A 14 5.90 -8.05 15.44
C LEU A 14 6.32 -7.73 14.01
N LYS A 15 7.62 -7.61 13.74
CA LYS A 15 8.16 -7.36 12.41
C LYS A 15 7.82 -8.50 11.45
N GLU A 16 7.94 -9.76 11.87
CA GLU A 16 7.54 -10.93 11.08
C GLU A 16 6.03 -10.94 10.80
N LYS A 17 5.18 -10.73 11.83
CA LYS A 17 3.73 -10.64 11.64
C LYS A 17 3.34 -9.53 10.68
N TYR A 18 3.99 -8.37 10.81
CA TYR A 18 3.82 -7.24 9.92
C TYR A 18 4.20 -7.61 8.48
N GLN A 19 5.38 -8.18 8.26
CA GLN A 19 5.82 -8.64 6.93
C GLN A 19 4.87 -9.68 6.32
N ASN A 20 4.45 -10.68 7.10
CA ASN A 20 3.50 -11.70 6.67
C ASN A 20 2.14 -11.11 6.27
N PHE A 21 1.66 -10.12 7.03
CA PHE A 21 0.40 -9.43 6.73
C PHE A 21 0.46 -8.72 5.37
N PHE A 22 1.54 -7.98 5.10
CA PHE A 22 1.73 -7.31 3.80
C PHE A 22 1.94 -8.31 2.66
N ASN A 23 2.73 -9.36 2.86
CA ASN A 23 2.95 -10.41 1.88
C ASN A 23 1.66 -11.15 1.48
N LYS A 24 0.68 -11.27 2.39
CA LYS A 24 -0.64 -11.82 2.08
C LYS A 24 -1.49 -10.89 1.20
N ARG A 25 -1.31 -9.57 1.34
CA ARG A 25 -2.08 -8.55 0.61
C ARG A 25 -1.50 -8.23 -0.76
N TYR A 26 -0.20 -8.37 -0.95
CA TYR A 26 0.47 -8.00 -2.19
C TYR A 26 0.33 -9.06 -3.28
N LYS A 27 0.21 -8.59 -4.53
CA LYS A 27 0.22 -9.49 -5.68
C LYS A 27 1.63 -10.04 -5.87
N LYS A 28 1.76 -11.37 -5.96
CA LYS A 28 3.05 -12.05 -6.16
C LYS A 28 3.44 -12.00 -7.63
N TYR A 29 4.52 -11.31 -7.93
CA TYR A 29 5.11 -11.27 -9.27
C TYR A 29 6.42 -12.07 -9.28
N ILE A 30 6.73 -12.71 -10.40
CA ILE A 30 8.06 -13.29 -10.62
C ILE A 30 8.96 -12.17 -11.10
N VAL A 31 10.00 -11.85 -10.32
CA VAL A 31 10.87 -10.69 -10.54
C VAL A 31 12.15 -11.10 -11.25
N GLU A 32 12.78 -12.17 -10.78
CA GLU A 32 14.08 -12.61 -11.25
C GLU A 32 14.18 -14.13 -11.15
N TYR A 33 15.02 -14.75 -11.97
CA TYR A 33 15.39 -16.15 -11.80
C TYR A 33 16.91 -16.32 -11.93
N LYS A 34 17.50 -17.18 -11.11
CA LYS A 34 18.91 -17.58 -11.19
C LYS A 34 19.00 -19.04 -11.60
N ILE A 35 19.91 -19.33 -12.50
CA ILE A 35 20.21 -20.70 -12.96
C ILE A 35 21.34 -21.23 -12.08
N GLU A 36 21.11 -22.37 -11.43
CA GLU A 36 22.09 -23.13 -10.66
C GLU A 36 22.10 -24.56 -11.20
N ASP A 37 23.02 -24.84 -12.13
CA ASP A 37 23.21 -26.16 -12.77
C ASP A 37 21.88 -26.81 -13.21
N ASP A 38 21.40 -27.83 -12.50
CA ASP A 38 20.16 -28.57 -12.79
C ASP A 38 18.86 -27.88 -12.32
N LYS A 39 18.97 -26.71 -11.68
CA LYS A 39 17.88 -26.03 -10.98
C LYS A 39 17.79 -24.56 -11.37
N ILE A 40 16.58 -24.04 -11.35
CA ILE A 40 16.27 -22.62 -11.54
C ILE A 40 15.62 -22.12 -10.25
N LYS A 41 16.25 -21.15 -9.60
CA LYS A 41 15.69 -20.41 -8.47
C LYS A 41 14.87 -19.24 -9.00
N ILE A 42 13.57 -19.26 -8.75
CA ILE A 42 12.62 -18.23 -9.16
C ILE A 42 12.34 -17.33 -7.95
N PHE A 43 12.69 -16.05 -8.04
CA PHE A 43 12.45 -15.06 -6.99
C PHE A 43 11.13 -14.33 -7.21
N SER A 44 10.32 -14.28 -6.14
CA SER A 44 9.07 -13.53 -6.13
C SER A 44 9.23 -12.15 -5.51
N SER A 45 8.29 -11.25 -5.81
CA SER A 45 8.23 -9.90 -5.24
C SER A 45 8.06 -9.87 -3.71
N THR A 46 7.67 -10.99 -3.09
CA THR A 46 7.50 -11.11 -1.63
C THR A 46 8.73 -11.66 -0.90
N GLY A 47 9.83 -11.96 -1.62
CA GLY A 47 11.06 -12.51 -1.07
C GLY A 47 11.08 -14.05 -0.97
N ASP A 48 9.98 -14.72 -1.33
CA ASP A 48 9.95 -16.19 -1.42
C ASP A 48 10.65 -16.64 -2.71
N TYR A 49 11.33 -17.78 -2.66
CA TYR A 49 11.89 -18.43 -3.85
C TYR A 49 11.29 -19.81 -4.08
N ARG A 50 11.15 -20.20 -5.35
CA ARG A 50 10.79 -21.56 -5.76
C ARG A 50 11.88 -22.15 -6.62
N ILE A 51 12.12 -23.46 -6.46
CA ILE A 51 13.13 -24.19 -7.23
C ILE A 51 12.43 -25.06 -8.26
N VAL A 52 12.84 -24.98 -9.53
CA VAL A 52 12.29 -25.76 -10.64
C VAL A 52 13.43 -26.39 -11.43
N LYS A 53 13.21 -27.55 -12.07
CA LYS A 53 14.24 -28.19 -12.91
C LYS A 53 14.63 -27.30 -14.10
N ASN A 54 15.92 -27.25 -14.40
CA ASN A 54 16.48 -26.57 -15.55
C ASN A 54 16.12 -27.31 -16.85
N THR A 55 15.13 -26.80 -17.57
CA THR A 55 14.79 -27.28 -18.92
C THR A 55 14.59 -26.08 -19.84
N LYS A 56 14.92 -26.23 -21.14
CA LYS A 56 14.75 -25.16 -22.14
C LYS A 56 13.30 -24.63 -22.20
N SER A 57 12.31 -25.50 -22.03
CA SER A 57 10.90 -25.11 -21.96
C SER A 57 10.58 -24.24 -20.74
N ASN A 58 11.12 -24.59 -19.58
CA ASN A 58 10.91 -23.82 -18.35
C ASN A 58 11.57 -22.44 -18.41
N ILE A 59 12.78 -22.33 -18.98
CA ILE A 59 13.46 -21.04 -19.18
C ILE A 59 12.65 -20.12 -20.09
N SER A 60 12.13 -20.63 -21.22
CA SER A 60 11.31 -19.83 -22.14
C SER A 60 10.03 -19.32 -21.47
N LYS A 61 9.33 -20.19 -20.73
CA LYS A 61 8.14 -19.80 -19.94
C LYS A 61 8.46 -18.77 -18.87
N LEU A 62 9.58 -18.92 -18.17
CA LEU A 62 10.06 -17.99 -17.15
C LEU A 62 10.40 -16.62 -17.74
N ASN A 63 11.13 -16.57 -18.86
CA ASN A 63 11.42 -15.32 -19.54
C ASN A 63 10.15 -14.59 -19.97
N LYS A 64 9.20 -15.29 -20.60
CA LYS A 64 7.92 -14.70 -20.98
C LYS A 64 7.14 -14.18 -19.76
N ALA A 65 7.13 -14.93 -18.66
CA ALA A 65 6.47 -14.52 -17.43
C ALA A 65 7.15 -13.31 -16.77
N VAL A 66 8.48 -13.23 -16.76
CA VAL A 66 9.23 -12.08 -16.21
C VAL A 66 8.96 -10.82 -17.03
N VAL A 67 9.02 -10.90 -18.37
CA VAL A 67 8.74 -9.75 -19.24
C VAL A 67 7.30 -9.28 -19.06
N GLN A 68 6.33 -10.19 -19.06
CA GLN A 68 4.92 -9.84 -18.84
C GLN A 68 4.71 -9.23 -17.45
N ASN A 69 5.37 -9.75 -16.41
CA ASN A 69 5.27 -9.21 -15.06
C ASN A 69 5.86 -7.81 -14.98
N LYS A 70 6.98 -7.52 -15.65
CA LYS A 70 7.56 -6.17 -15.70
C LYS A 70 6.58 -5.17 -16.32
N ILE A 71 5.97 -5.51 -17.45
CA ILE A 71 4.95 -4.66 -18.11
C ILE A 71 3.74 -4.45 -17.20
N ASN A 72 3.24 -5.51 -16.56
CA ASN A 72 2.11 -5.44 -15.64
C ASN A 72 2.41 -4.58 -14.40
N ILE A 73 3.63 -4.66 -13.87
CA ILE A 73 4.07 -3.83 -12.74
C ILE A 73 4.14 -2.36 -13.16
N GLN A 74 4.74 -2.07 -14.32
CA GLN A 74 4.83 -0.71 -14.85
C GLN A 74 3.43 -0.10 -15.04
N ARG A 75 2.52 -0.82 -15.71
CA ARG A 75 1.13 -0.38 -15.89
C ARG A 75 0.44 -0.08 -14.56
N LYS A 76 0.67 -0.90 -13.53
CA LYS A 76 0.10 -0.69 -12.20
C LYS A 76 0.67 0.55 -11.50
N ILE A 77 1.95 0.87 -11.73
CA ILE A 77 2.57 2.10 -11.24
C ILE A 77 1.99 3.31 -11.97
N ASP A 78 1.87 3.25 -13.29
CA ASP A 78 1.35 4.36 -14.10
C ASP A 78 -0.12 4.65 -13.76
N GLU A 79 -0.95 3.61 -13.59
CA GLU A 79 -2.34 3.74 -13.14
C GLU A 79 -2.44 4.34 -11.73
N TYR A 80 -1.50 3.97 -10.85
CA TYR A 80 -1.40 4.63 -9.56
C TYR A 80 -1.03 6.11 -9.74
N GLU A 81 -0.08 6.47 -10.60
CA GLU A 81 0.30 7.89 -10.77
C GLU A 81 -0.80 8.72 -11.44
N SER A 82 -1.49 8.19 -12.45
CA SER A 82 -2.57 8.89 -13.15
C SER A 82 -3.74 9.27 -12.23
N ASN A 83 -4.05 8.41 -11.25
CA ASN A 83 -5.20 8.60 -10.36
C ASN A 83 -4.86 9.42 -9.10
N TYR A 84 -3.75 10.14 -9.08
CA TYR A 84 -3.32 10.95 -7.94
C TYR A 84 -4.38 11.97 -7.50
N LYS A 85 -4.95 12.70 -8.47
CA LYS A 85 -5.94 13.76 -8.20
C LYS A 85 -7.22 13.20 -7.57
N GLU A 86 -7.72 12.08 -8.09
CA GLU A 86 -8.91 11.41 -7.55
C GLU A 86 -8.69 10.93 -6.11
N ARG A 87 -7.52 10.35 -5.82
CA ARG A 87 -7.18 9.92 -4.45
C ARG A 87 -7.12 11.08 -3.47
N LEU A 88 -6.51 12.19 -3.89
CA LEU A 88 -6.43 13.39 -3.05
C LEU A 88 -7.83 13.96 -2.78
N ALA A 89 -8.70 13.98 -3.79
CA ALA A 89 -10.10 14.38 -3.63
C ALA A 89 -10.84 13.48 -2.63
N VAL A 90 -10.70 12.15 -2.72
CA VAL A 90 -11.32 11.21 -1.76
C VAL A 90 -10.84 11.45 -0.32
N LEU A 91 -9.53 11.71 -0.13
CA LEU A 91 -8.99 12.02 1.20
C LEU A 91 -9.53 13.34 1.75
N LEU A 92 -9.63 14.38 0.90
CA LEU A 92 -10.21 15.67 1.29
C LEU A 92 -11.70 15.55 1.64
N VAL A 93 -12.48 14.81 0.85
CA VAL A 93 -13.90 14.58 1.12
C VAL A 93 -14.09 13.85 2.46
N ASN A 94 -13.28 12.82 2.73
CA ASN A 94 -13.33 12.12 4.02
C ASN A 94 -12.96 13.03 5.20
N LEU A 95 -11.98 13.92 5.03
CA LEU A 95 -11.60 14.90 6.06
C LEU A 95 -12.74 15.88 6.33
N ILE A 96 -13.34 16.45 5.28
CA ILE A 96 -14.47 17.38 5.39
C ILE A 96 -15.67 16.68 6.04
N ALA A 97 -15.95 15.43 5.69
CA ALA A 97 -17.03 14.65 6.29
C ALA A 97 -16.83 14.44 7.80
N ILE A 98 -15.62 14.08 8.24
CA ILE A 98 -15.32 13.93 9.67
C ILE A 98 -15.51 15.25 10.41
N ILE A 99 -14.98 16.36 9.89
CA ILE A 99 -15.10 17.68 10.51
C ILE A 99 -16.57 18.10 10.57
N GLY A 100 -17.31 17.96 9.46
CA GLY A 100 -18.72 18.34 9.35
C GLY A 100 -19.62 17.52 10.27
N PHE A 101 -19.43 16.21 10.36
CA PHE A 101 -20.21 15.39 11.30
C PHE A 101 -19.80 15.64 12.75
N GLY A 102 -18.53 15.94 13.03
CA GLY A 102 -18.07 16.32 14.36
C GLY A 102 -18.69 17.63 14.85
N THR A 103 -18.78 18.65 13.99
CA THR A 103 -19.45 19.92 14.32
C THR A 103 -20.96 19.74 14.47
N LEU A 104 -21.59 18.90 13.63
CA LEU A 104 -23.01 18.56 13.74
C LEU A 104 -23.36 17.93 15.09
N ILE A 105 -22.52 17.05 15.64
CA ILE A 105 -22.73 16.50 16.99
C ILE A 105 -22.81 17.62 18.03
N CYS A 106 -21.88 18.57 17.98
CA CYS A 106 -21.85 19.69 18.93
C CYS A 106 -23.10 20.56 18.78
N LEU A 107 -23.47 20.92 17.55
CA LEU A 107 -24.65 21.75 17.26
C LEU A 107 -25.95 21.08 17.71
N THR A 108 -26.13 19.80 17.38
CA THR A 108 -27.34 19.05 17.73
C THR A 108 -27.49 18.82 19.23
N PHE A 109 -26.37 18.73 19.96
CA PHE A 109 -26.36 18.73 21.42
C PHE A 109 -26.90 20.04 21.99
N PHE A 110 -26.41 21.20 21.51
CA PHE A 110 -26.86 22.52 21.99
C PHE A 110 -28.31 22.86 21.62
N ILE A 111 -28.79 22.36 20.48
CA ILE A 111 -30.20 22.52 20.05
C ILE A 111 -31.16 21.71 20.95
N GLY A 112 -30.66 20.74 21.72
CA GLY A 112 -31.48 19.92 22.62
C GLY A 112 -32.37 18.90 21.92
N ASN A 113 -32.15 18.66 20.62
CA ASN A 113 -32.88 17.65 19.86
C ASN A 113 -32.15 16.30 19.94
N TYR A 114 -32.58 15.47 20.90
CA TYR A 114 -31.98 14.17 21.17
C TYR A 114 -32.00 13.20 19.99
N PHE A 115 -33.03 13.26 19.12
CA PHE A 115 -33.09 12.40 17.93
C PHE A 115 -32.01 12.78 16.90
N LEU A 116 -31.87 14.07 16.60
CA LEU A 116 -30.84 14.57 15.69
C LEU A 116 -29.43 14.36 16.26
N PHE A 117 -29.26 14.48 17.57
CA PHE A 117 -28.00 14.20 18.25
C PHE A 117 -27.57 12.74 18.09
N LEU A 118 -28.50 11.80 18.31
CA LEU A 118 -28.23 10.36 18.19
C LEU A 118 -27.89 9.97 16.75
N MET A 119 -28.60 10.53 15.76
CA MET A 119 -28.27 10.34 14.34
C MET A 119 -26.90 10.92 13.98
N SER A 120 -26.54 12.08 14.51
CA SER A 120 -25.23 12.71 14.26
C SER A 120 -24.08 11.86 14.79
N ILE A 121 -24.24 11.22 15.96
CA ILE A 121 -23.26 10.28 16.51
C ILE A 121 -23.07 9.07 15.60
N ILE A 122 -24.18 8.51 15.07
CA ILE A 122 -24.13 7.37 14.15
C ILE A 122 -23.39 7.75 12.87
N PHE A 123 -23.73 8.87 12.24
CA PHE A 123 -23.08 9.33 11.01
C PHE A 123 -21.59 9.63 11.20
N PHE A 124 -21.23 10.27 12.31
CA PHE A 124 -19.83 10.49 12.64
C PHE A 124 -19.06 9.17 12.82
N SER A 125 -19.64 8.21 13.52
CA SER A 125 -19.03 6.89 13.72
C SER A 125 -18.80 6.17 12.39
N LEU A 126 -19.78 6.21 11.47
CA LEU A 126 -19.65 5.65 10.13
C LEU A 126 -18.58 6.37 9.30
N ALA A 127 -18.51 7.70 9.39
CA ALA A 127 -17.48 8.50 8.70
C ALA A 127 -16.08 8.15 9.20
N VAL A 128 -15.89 7.97 10.52
CA VAL A 128 -14.63 7.54 11.12
C VAL A 128 -14.22 6.15 10.61
N ILE A 129 -15.15 5.18 10.61
CA ILE A 129 -14.87 3.82 10.11
C ILE A 129 -14.46 3.85 8.64
N THR A 130 -15.23 4.57 7.81
CA THR A 130 -14.99 4.65 6.37
C THR A 130 -13.66 5.33 6.05
N SER A 131 -13.35 6.43 6.74
CA SER A 131 -12.08 7.13 6.59
C SER A 131 -10.90 6.27 7.03
N THR A 132 -11.05 5.52 8.13
CA THR A 132 -10.00 4.60 8.62
C THR A 132 -9.72 3.49 7.61
N LEU A 133 -10.77 2.86 7.06
CA LEU A 133 -10.63 1.82 6.03
C LEU A 133 -9.99 2.37 4.75
N THR A 134 -10.43 3.54 4.30
CA THR A 134 -9.88 4.21 3.11
C THR A 134 -8.40 4.53 3.29
N THR A 135 -8.04 5.12 4.43
CA THR A 135 -6.65 5.46 4.78
C THR A 135 -5.78 4.21 4.88
N PHE A 136 -6.30 3.14 5.50
CA PHE A 136 -5.58 1.88 5.60
C PHE A 136 -5.30 1.26 4.22
N ASN A 137 -6.30 1.21 3.35
CA ASN A 137 -6.15 0.72 1.98
C ASN A 137 -5.17 1.59 1.17
N TYR A 138 -5.22 2.91 1.34
CA TYR A 138 -4.25 3.82 0.74
C TYR A 138 -2.82 3.50 1.17
N LEU A 139 -2.55 3.36 2.47
CA LEU A 139 -1.23 3.02 2.99
C LEU A 139 -0.70 1.67 2.47
N VAL A 140 -1.56 0.65 2.41
CA VAL A 140 -1.20 -0.66 1.83
C VAL A 140 -0.80 -0.50 0.37
N THR A 141 -1.56 0.28 -0.40
CA THR A 141 -1.34 0.51 -1.83
C THR A 141 -0.05 1.28 -2.08
N VAL A 142 0.17 2.40 -1.37
CA VAL A 142 1.42 3.19 -1.44
C VAL A 142 2.61 2.29 -1.21
N LYS A 143 2.59 1.50 -0.14
CA LYS A 143 3.70 0.63 0.21
C LYS A 143 3.93 -0.49 -0.80
N GLU A 144 2.86 -1.04 -1.39
CA GLU A 144 2.98 -1.98 -2.51
C GLU A 144 3.69 -1.32 -3.70
N ILE A 145 3.25 -0.12 -4.10
CA ILE A 145 3.82 0.63 -5.22
C ILE A 145 5.29 0.99 -4.96
N THR A 146 5.64 1.46 -3.76
CA THR A 146 7.03 1.74 -3.39
C THR A 146 7.92 0.50 -3.50
N ASN A 147 7.44 -0.66 -3.04
CA ASN A 147 8.18 -1.91 -3.17
C ASN A 147 8.34 -2.31 -4.64
N LEU A 148 7.29 -2.16 -5.45
CA LEU A 148 7.34 -2.45 -6.88
C LEU A 148 8.32 -1.52 -7.63
N LYS A 149 8.31 -0.22 -7.33
CA LYS A 149 9.30 0.75 -7.88
C LYS A 149 10.74 0.36 -7.56
N LYS A 150 11.00 -0.06 -6.30
CA LYS A 150 12.32 -0.54 -5.88
C LYS A 150 12.77 -1.80 -6.64
N LEU A 151 11.85 -2.71 -6.93
CA LEU A 151 12.16 -3.96 -7.64
C LEU A 151 12.40 -3.76 -9.15
N THR A 152 11.76 -2.78 -9.77
CA THR A 152 11.88 -2.53 -11.21
C THR A 152 12.90 -1.48 -11.59
N GLY A 153 13.40 -0.69 -10.62
CA GLY A 153 14.24 0.48 -10.91
C GLY A 153 13.48 1.59 -11.65
N TYR A 154 12.14 1.53 -11.64
CA TYR A 154 11.28 2.47 -12.34
C TYR A 154 11.25 3.80 -11.59
N LYS A 155 11.79 4.85 -12.24
CA LYS A 155 12.00 6.22 -11.75
C LYS A 155 12.56 6.28 -10.32
N SER A 156 13.88 6.43 -10.20
CA SER A 156 14.51 6.87 -8.96
C SER A 156 13.85 8.15 -8.47
N GLU A 157 13.75 8.32 -7.16
CA GLU A 157 13.08 9.42 -6.44
C GLU A 157 13.54 10.85 -6.83
N SER A 158 14.46 10.99 -7.78
CA SER A 158 15.08 12.23 -8.27
C SER A 158 14.33 12.97 -9.39
N GLU A 159 13.20 12.46 -9.90
CA GLU A 159 12.34 13.21 -10.84
C GLU A 159 11.15 13.92 -10.18
N PHE A 160 11.10 13.94 -8.84
CA PHE A 160 10.25 14.88 -8.12
C PHE A 160 10.95 16.22 -7.97
N THR A 161 11.16 16.93 -9.08
CA THR A 161 11.07 18.39 -9.02
C THR A 161 9.60 18.69 -8.73
N LEU A 162 9.30 19.00 -7.47
CA LEU A 162 8.26 19.98 -7.16
C LEU A 162 8.61 21.20 -8.02
N GLU A 163 8.01 21.30 -9.21
CA GLU A 163 8.05 22.55 -9.96
C GLU A 163 7.60 23.63 -9.00
N ASP A 164 8.48 24.62 -8.83
CA ASP A 164 8.36 25.73 -7.92
C ASP A 164 6.91 26.22 -7.88
N PHE A 165 6.25 26.00 -6.74
CA PHE A 165 5.15 26.85 -6.34
C PHE A 165 5.74 28.24 -6.09
N LYS A 166 6.03 28.97 -7.19
CA LYS A 166 6.28 30.39 -7.16
C LYS A 166 4.97 31.02 -6.70
N LEU A 167 4.90 31.30 -5.40
CA LEU A 167 4.05 32.36 -4.90
C LEU A 167 4.45 33.62 -5.65
N SER A 168 3.66 34.00 -6.66
CA SER A 168 3.75 35.32 -7.25
C SER A 168 3.45 36.32 -6.14
N LYS A 169 4.38 37.25 -5.94
CA LYS A 169 4.30 38.35 -4.99
C LYS A 169 3.19 39.33 -5.34
#